data_AF-A0A0M3HZA7-F1
#
_entry.id   AF-A0A0M3HZA7-F1
#
_cell.length_a   1.000
_cell.length_b   1.000
_cell.length_c   1.000
_cell.angle_alpha   90.00
_cell.angle_beta   90.00
_cell.angle_gamma   90.00
#
_symmetry.space_group_name_H-M   'P 1'
#
loop_
_entity.id
_entity.type
_entity.pdbx_description
1 polymer ?
#
loop_
_entity_poly.entity_id
_entity_poly.type
_entity_poly.pdbx_seq_one_letter_code
_entity_poly.pdbx_strand_id
1 'polypeptide(L)'
;MSIKRLDWCAVSVAAATLIFKSTLQMASQHSTYEVYPRIAHNMRAAQLIAVIIQITILYSESERLGMSFLFPTILHAINLYHIGYRWYYCIDGRHDFKQLLSLNDFNYKLPYIFDVFGGILLALVAHVMLYIPGLYRICSYVSIACAGVTIAVELLEAILSKLI
;
A
#
# COMPACT_ATOMS: atom_id res chain seq x y z
N MET A 1 28.33 -22.38 -10.77
CA MET A 1 28.25 -22.26 -9.31
C MET A 1 26.79 -22.03 -8.95
N SER A 2 26.08 -23.10 -8.57
CA SER A 2 24.62 -23.14 -8.41
C SER A 2 24.27 -22.83 -6.95
N ILE A 3 23.87 -21.59 -6.67
CA ILE A 3 23.44 -21.14 -5.34
C ILE A 3 21.91 -21.00 -5.35
N LYS A 4 21.26 -21.95 -4.69
CA LYS A 4 19.98 -21.85 -3.96
C LYS A 4 19.00 -20.78 -4.44
N ARG A 5 18.23 -21.10 -5.49
CA ARG A 5 17.08 -20.34 -5.99
C ARG A 5 15.75 -20.75 -5.30
N LEU A 6 15.83 -21.27 -4.07
CA LEU A 6 14.68 -21.78 -3.30
C LEU A 6 14.36 -20.87 -2.11
N ASP A 7 13.06 -20.64 -1.94
CA ASP A 7 12.32 -20.25 -0.73
C ASP A 7 12.06 -18.77 -0.39
N TRP A 8 12.61 -17.79 -1.10
CA TRP A 8 12.21 -16.39 -0.86
C TRP A 8 10.76 -16.10 -1.26
N CYS A 9 10.27 -16.75 -2.33
CA CYS A 9 8.89 -16.60 -2.81
C CYS A 9 7.87 -17.18 -1.81
N ALA A 10 8.19 -18.32 -1.19
CA ALA A 10 7.35 -18.96 -0.19
C ALA A 10 7.31 -18.15 1.11
N VAL A 11 8.43 -17.57 1.54
CA VAL A 11 8.50 -16.73 2.74
C VAL A 11 7.72 -15.42 2.56
N SER A 12 7.81 -14.76 1.40
CA SER A 12 7.08 -13.50 1.15
C SER A 12 5.57 -13.72 1.02
N VAL A 13 5.14 -14.77 0.31
CA VAL A 13 3.72 -15.12 0.20
C VAL A 13 3.18 -15.62 1.53
N ALA A 14 3.93 -16.45 2.27
CA ALA A 14 3.54 -16.88 3.60
C ALA A 14 3.42 -15.68 4.55
N ALA A 15 4.36 -14.74 4.55
CA ALA A 15 4.29 -13.53 5.39
C ALA A 15 3.08 -12.65 5.04
N ALA A 16 2.83 -12.39 3.75
CA ALA A 16 1.65 -11.63 3.32
C ALA A 16 0.34 -12.34 3.68
N THR A 17 0.28 -13.67 3.52
CA THR A 17 -0.91 -14.46 3.88
C THR A 17 -1.07 -14.57 5.40
N LEU A 18 0.02 -14.62 6.16
CA LEU A 18 0.00 -14.63 7.63
C LEU A 18 -0.47 -13.29 8.18
N ILE A 19 -0.02 -12.18 7.58
CA ILE A 19 -0.48 -10.82 7.92
C ILE A 19 -1.96 -10.67 7.56
N PHE A 20 -2.39 -11.15 6.40
CA PHE A 20 -3.80 -11.10 5.99
C PHE A 20 -4.69 -11.95 6.90
N LYS A 21 -4.23 -13.17 7.25
CA LYS A 21 -4.95 -14.11 8.12
C LYS A 21 -4.99 -13.66 9.58
N SER A 22 -3.91 -13.04 10.09
CA SER A 22 -3.88 -12.45 11.43
C SER A 22 -4.77 -11.22 11.53
N THR A 23 -4.83 -10.40 10.47
CA THR A 23 -5.73 -9.23 10.42
C THR A 23 -7.21 -9.67 10.37
N LEU A 24 -7.53 -10.75 9.65
CA LEU A 24 -8.88 -11.34 9.61
C LEU A 24 -9.31 -11.99 10.94
N GLN A 25 -8.43 -12.72 11.62
CA GLN A 25 -8.78 -13.34 12.91
C GLN A 25 -8.98 -12.31 14.03
N MET A 26 -8.23 -11.21 14.02
CA MET A 26 -8.35 -10.16 15.04
C MET A 26 -9.55 -9.21 14.86
N ALA A 27 -10.12 -9.15 13.65
CA ALA A 27 -11.37 -8.41 13.42
C ALA A 27 -12.59 -9.03 14.11
N SER A 28 -12.50 -10.27 14.63
CA SER A 28 -13.63 -10.97 15.25
C SER A 28 -13.80 -10.75 16.77
N GLN A 29 -12.92 -10.00 17.45
CA GLN A 29 -12.86 -10.03 18.93
C GLN A 29 -12.86 -8.69 19.70
N HIS A 30 -12.98 -7.50 19.09
CA HIS A 30 -12.98 -6.25 19.88
C HIS A 30 -13.84 -5.11 19.32
N SER A 31 -14.27 -4.21 20.21
CA SER A 31 -15.11 -3.03 19.97
C SER A 31 -14.76 -2.28 18.67
N THR A 32 -15.75 -2.07 17.82
CA THR A 32 -15.63 -1.61 16.43
C THR A 32 -14.81 -0.33 16.24
N TYR A 33 -14.77 0.58 17.22
CA TYR A 33 -14.07 1.86 17.10
C TYR A 33 -12.54 1.78 17.12
N GLU A 34 -11.94 0.74 17.73
CA GLU A 34 -10.48 0.57 17.78
C GLU A 34 -9.92 -0.31 16.66
N VAL A 35 -10.79 -1.02 15.95
CA VAL A 35 -10.43 -2.01 14.93
C VAL A 35 -10.00 -1.34 13.63
N TYR A 36 -10.67 -0.26 13.22
CA TYR A 36 -10.43 0.44 11.96
C TYR A 36 -9.03 1.06 11.81
N PRO A 37 -8.54 1.90 12.76
CA PRO A 37 -7.19 2.46 12.64
C PRO A 37 -6.11 1.37 12.66
N ARG A 38 -6.36 0.26 13.36
CA ARG A 38 -5.46 -0.89 13.42
C ARG A 38 -5.40 -1.65 12.08
N ILE A 39 -6.54 -1.88 11.43
CA ILE A 39 -6.58 -2.50 10.10
C ILE A 39 -5.86 -1.60 9.09
N ALA A 40 -6.15 -0.30 9.08
CA ALA A 40 -5.50 0.64 8.16
C ALA A 40 -3.97 0.67 8.35
N HIS A 41 -3.51 0.68 9.59
CA HIS A 41 -2.09 0.63 9.93
C HIS A 41 -1.40 -0.65 9.46
N ASN A 42 -2.02 -1.82 9.71
CA ASN A 42 -1.49 -3.12 9.28
C ASN A 42 -1.47 -3.26 7.75
N MET A 43 -2.50 -2.76 7.06
CA MET A 43 -2.56 -2.80 5.59
C MET A 43 -1.51 -1.89 4.95
N ARG A 44 -1.27 -0.70 5.51
CA ARG A 44 -0.15 0.16 5.07
C ARG A 44 1.20 -0.49 5.32
N ALA A 45 1.39 -1.19 6.44
CA ALA A 45 2.61 -1.95 6.71
C ALA A 45 2.81 -3.10 5.69
N ALA A 46 1.75 -3.85 5.38
CA ALA A 46 1.80 -4.89 4.36
C ALA A 46 2.11 -4.31 2.96
N GLN A 47 1.54 -3.15 2.64
CA GLN A 47 1.84 -2.43 1.40
C GLN A 47 3.31 -1.99 1.33
N LEU A 48 3.87 -1.45 2.43
CA LEU A 48 5.29 -1.09 2.52
C LEU A 48 6.21 -2.27 2.25
N ILE A 49 5.94 -3.41 2.90
CA ILE A 49 6.72 -4.63 2.70
C ILE A 49 6.64 -5.07 1.23
N ALA A 50 5.45 -5.04 0.63
CA ALA A 50 5.27 -5.38 -0.78
C ALA A 50 6.08 -4.47 -1.72
N VAL A 51 6.10 -3.16 -1.46
CA VAL A 51 6.88 -2.19 -2.26
C VAL A 51 8.39 -2.37 -2.07
N ILE A 52 8.87 -2.65 -0.87
CA ILE A 52 10.29 -2.95 -0.62
C ILE A 52 10.73 -4.19 -1.42
N ILE A 53 9.92 -5.24 -1.41
CA ILE A 53 10.18 -6.45 -2.21
C ILE A 53 10.19 -6.11 -3.71
N GLN A 54 9.27 -5.29 -4.20
CA GLN A 54 9.25 -4.85 -5.59
C GLN A 54 10.52 -4.10 -6.00
N ILE A 55 10.99 -3.16 -5.18
CA ILE A 55 12.24 -2.41 -5.42
C ILE A 55 13.42 -3.38 -5.47
N THR A 56 13.46 -4.35 -4.55
CA THR A 56 14.54 -5.35 -4.48
C THR A 56 14.57 -6.22 -5.74
N ILE A 57 13.39 -6.67 -6.21
CA ILE A 57 13.28 -7.44 -7.45
C ILE A 57 13.68 -6.57 -8.65
N LEU A 58 13.25 -5.32 -8.70
CA LEU A 58 13.60 -4.41 -9.79
C LEU A 58 15.12 -4.19 -9.88
N TYR A 59 15.77 -4.06 -8.72
CA TYR A 59 17.23 -3.99 -8.64
C TYR A 59 17.90 -5.28 -9.13
N SER A 60 17.37 -6.45 -8.76
CA SER A 60 17.90 -7.74 -9.24
C SER A 60 17.74 -7.95 -10.75
N GLU A 61 16.74 -7.32 -11.36
CA GLU A 61 16.45 -7.39 -12.81
C GLU A 61 17.02 -6.18 -13.57
N SER A 62 17.82 -5.33 -12.91
CA SER A 62 18.35 -4.09 -13.50
C SER A 62 19.24 -4.34 -14.72
N GLU A 63 20.04 -5.40 -14.72
CA GLU A 63 20.87 -5.80 -15.87
C GLU A 63 20.02 -6.17 -17.10
N ARG A 64 18.88 -6.84 -16.89
CA ARG A 64 17.96 -7.21 -17.98
C ARG A 64 17.20 -6.02 -18.52
N LEU A 65 16.86 -5.05 -17.67
CA LEU A 65 16.06 -3.88 -18.02
C LEU A 65 16.88 -2.71 -18.56
N GLY A 66 18.20 -2.67 -18.26
CA GLY A 66 19.04 -1.52 -18.57
C GLY A 66 18.49 -0.23 -17.93
N MET A 67 18.81 0.94 -18.49
CA MET A 67 18.40 2.25 -17.91
C MET A 67 16.88 2.43 -17.70
N SER A 68 16.05 1.62 -18.37
CA SER A 68 14.59 1.60 -18.19
C SER A 68 14.14 1.20 -16.78
N PHE A 69 15.00 0.59 -15.96
CA PHE A 69 14.69 0.24 -14.56
C PHE A 69 14.58 1.48 -13.65
N LEU A 70 15.19 2.61 -14.03
CA LEU A 70 15.27 3.81 -13.19
C LEU A 70 13.90 4.43 -12.93
N PHE A 71 13.09 4.59 -13.97
CA PHE A 71 11.77 5.23 -13.84
C PHE A 71 10.83 4.46 -12.90
N PRO A 72 10.63 3.14 -13.04
CA PRO A 72 9.83 2.37 -12.09
C PRO A 72 10.45 2.31 -10.69
N THR A 73 11.78 2.32 -10.55
CA THR A 73 12.43 2.42 -9.24
C THR A 73 12.07 3.73 -8.53
N ILE A 74 12.14 4.85 -9.25
CA ILE A 74 11.77 6.17 -8.71
C ILE A 74 10.30 6.16 -8.30
N LEU A 75 9.42 5.60 -9.13
CA LEU A 75 7.99 5.56 -8.83
C LEU A 75 7.68 4.71 -7.59
N HIS A 76 8.34 3.55 -7.45
CA HIS A 76 8.26 2.74 -6.23
C HIS A 76 8.88 3.42 -5.02
N ALA A 77 9.95 4.20 -5.18
CA ALA A 77 10.55 4.98 -4.10
C ALA A 77 9.64 6.12 -3.63
N ILE A 78 8.96 6.80 -4.56
CA ILE A 78 7.92 7.80 -4.23
C ILE A 78 6.77 7.13 -3.50
N ASN A 79 6.33 5.95 -3.94
CA ASN A 79 5.28 5.19 -3.26
C ASN A 79 5.72 4.76 -1.84
N LEU A 80 6.96 4.29 -1.71
CA LEU A 80 7.56 3.94 -0.42
C LEU A 80 7.60 5.14 0.52
N TYR A 81 8.02 6.31 0.03
CA TYR A 81 8.03 7.55 0.80
C TYR A 81 6.62 7.95 1.22
N HIS A 82 5.66 7.93 0.29
CA HIS A 82 4.26 8.30 0.54
C HIS A 82 3.63 7.45 1.64
N ILE A 83 3.66 6.13 1.46
CA ILE A 83 3.07 5.18 2.42
C ILE A 83 3.88 5.20 3.73
N GLY A 84 5.21 5.29 3.63
CA GLY A 84 6.13 5.26 4.76
C GLY A 84 5.94 6.46 5.67
N TYR A 85 5.78 7.65 5.09
CA TYR A 85 5.46 8.87 5.83
C TYR A 85 4.13 8.74 6.59
N ARG A 86 3.05 8.30 5.92
CA ARG A 86 1.74 8.11 6.58
C ARG A 86 1.76 7.00 7.63
N TRP A 87 2.54 5.95 7.43
CA TRP A 87 2.69 4.87 8.39
C TRP A 87 3.50 5.29 9.62
N TYR A 88 4.63 5.97 9.43
CA TYR A 88 5.52 6.42 10.50
C TYR A 88 4.88 7.47 11.41
N TYR A 89 4.19 8.45 10.84
CA TYR A 89 3.48 9.49 11.60
C TYR A 89 2.08 9.04 12.06
N CYS A 90 1.69 7.79 11.82
CA CYS A 90 0.36 7.25 12.12
C CYS A 90 -0.77 8.19 11.66
N ILE A 91 -0.63 8.76 10.46
CA ILE A 91 -1.56 9.78 9.94
C ILE A 91 -2.93 9.16 9.75
N ASP A 92 -3.91 9.78 10.40
CA ASP A 92 -5.28 9.32 10.40
C ASP A 92 -6.02 9.82 9.15
N GLY A 93 -6.37 8.89 8.26
CA GLY A 93 -7.05 9.21 7.00
C GLY A 93 -8.48 9.75 7.18
N ARG A 94 -9.07 9.61 8.37
CA ARG A 94 -10.40 10.14 8.68
C ARG A 94 -10.45 11.66 8.56
N HIS A 95 -9.40 12.34 9.02
CA HIS A 95 -9.30 13.79 8.95
C HIS A 95 -9.13 14.26 7.50
N ASP A 96 -8.35 13.54 6.71
CA ASP A 96 -8.11 13.83 5.30
C ASP A 96 -9.42 13.70 4.49
N PHE A 97 -10.18 12.62 4.73
CA PHE A 97 -11.50 12.43 4.10
C PHE A 97 -12.53 13.46 4.55
N LYS A 98 -12.55 13.82 5.84
CA LYS A 98 -13.45 14.88 6.33
C LYS A 98 -13.15 16.22 5.67
N GLN A 99 -11.88 16.58 5.55
CA GLN A 99 -11.47 17.83 4.88
C GLN A 99 -11.77 17.79 3.38
N LEU A 100 -11.54 16.65 2.73
CA LEU A 100 -11.89 16.43 1.33
C LEU A 100 -13.39 16.62 1.06
N LEU A 101 -14.25 16.12 1.95
CA LEU A 101 -15.71 16.23 1.85
C LEU A 101 -16.29 17.56 2.37
N SER A 102 -15.51 18.36 3.09
CA SER A 102 -15.97 19.61 3.74
C SER A 102 -15.56 20.86 2.98
N LEU A 103 -14.35 20.85 2.41
CA LEU A 103 -13.86 21.97 1.60
C LEU A 103 -14.69 22.08 0.30
N ASN A 104 -14.85 23.28 -0.25
CA ASN A 104 -15.48 23.48 -1.57
C ASN A 104 -14.44 23.83 -2.65
N ASP A 105 -13.39 24.54 -2.26
CA ASP A 105 -12.34 24.99 -3.17
C ASP A 105 -11.41 23.87 -3.61
N PHE A 106 -11.29 23.68 -4.92
CA PHE A 106 -10.50 22.60 -5.52
C PHE A 106 -9.00 22.70 -5.21
N ASN A 107 -8.46 23.92 -5.16
CA ASN A 107 -7.03 24.16 -4.90
C ASN A 107 -6.60 23.66 -3.52
N TYR A 108 -7.48 23.77 -2.52
CA TYR A 108 -7.21 23.27 -1.18
C TYR A 108 -7.50 21.77 -1.06
N LYS A 109 -8.28 21.17 -1.97
CA LYS A 109 -8.59 19.72 -1.97
C LYS A 109 -7.47 18.84 -2.51
N LEU A 110 -6.72 19.34 -3.49
CA LEU A 110 -5.67 18.58 -4.17
C LEU A 110 -4.68 17.85 -3.24
N PRO A 111 -4.10 18.48 -2.20
CA PRO A 111 -3.21 17.77 -1.28
C PRO A 111 -3.91 16.61 -0.56
N TYR A 112 -5.14 16.80 -0.07
CA TYR A 112 -5.91 15.73 0.58
C TYR A 112 -6.27 14.58 -0.37
N ILE A 113 -6.55 14.89 -1.64
CA ILE A 113 -6.75 13.86 -2.67
C ILE A 113 -5.47 13.05 -2.84
N PHE A 114 -4.32 13.71 -2.94
CA PHE A 114 -3.04 13.03 -3.09
C PHE A 114 -2.67 12.21 -1.84
N ASP A 115 -2.95 12.71 -0.64
CA ASP A 115 -2.68 11.99 0.60
C ASP A 115 -3.50 10.71 0.74
N VAL A 116 -4.77 10.76 0.36
CA VAL A 116 -5.71 9.64 0.41
C VAL A 116 -5.49 8.65 -0.75
N PHE A 117 -5.45 9.15 -1.99
CA PHE A 117 -5.42 8.31 -3.19
C PHE A 117 -4.01 8.08 -3.75
N GLY A 118 -3.00 8.78 -3.26
CA GLY A 118 -1.62 8.69 -3.77
C GLY A 118 -1.06 7.27 -3.73
N GLY A 119 -1.29 6.54 -2.63
CA GLY A 119 -0.81 5.17 -2.47
C GLY A 119 -1.40 4.19 -3.50
N ILE A 120 -2.70 4.30 -3.81
CA ILE A 120 -3.34 3.44 -4.82
C ILE A 120 -3.00 3.88 -6.24
N LEU A 121 -2.93 5.19 -6.49
CA LEU A 121 -2.58 5.75 -7.79
C LEU A 121 -1.16 5.33 -8.18
N LEU A 122 -0.21 5.51 -7.27
CA LEU A 122 1.19 5.10 -7.48
C LEU A 122 1.31 3.59 -7.66
N ALA A 123 0.58 2.79 -6.88
CA ALA A 123 0.58 1.33 -7.04
C ALA A 123 0.01 0.88 -8.40
N LEU A 124 -1.06 1.53 -8.89
CA LEU A 124 -1.65 1.25 -10.20
C LEU A 124 -0.75 1.67 -11.36
N VAL A 125 -0.17 2.88 -11.29
CA VAL A 125 0.78 3.35 -12.31
C VAL A 125 1.98 2.41 -12.36
N ALA A 126 2.53 2.03 -11.21
CA ALA A 126 3.63 1.05 -11.15
C ALA A 126 3.27 -0.29 -11.79
N HIS A 127 2.04 -0.78 -11.57
CA HIS A 127 1.57 -2.05 -12.12
C HIS A 127 1.46 -2.04 -13.64
N VAL A 128 0.92 -0.96 -14.21
CA VAL A 128 0.72 -0.83 -15.66
C VAL A 128 2.05 -0.61 -16.39
N MET A 129 2.97 0.12 -15.77
CA MET A 129 4.22 0.50 -16.43
C MET A 129 5.20 -0.65 -16.64
N LEU A 130 5.16 -1.69 -15.81
CA LEU A 130 6.20 -2.70 -15.85
C LEU A 130 5.67 -4.12 -15.67
N TYR A 131 5.88 -4.93 -16.71
CA TYR A 131 5.49 -6.33 -16.73
C TYR A 131 6.68 -7.24 -16.40
N ILE A 132 6.85 -7.55 -15.10
CA ILE A 132 7.72 -8.64 -14.65
C ILE A 132 6.84 -9.78 -14.11
N PRO A 133 6.91 -10.99 -14.69
CA PRO A 133 6.19 -12.14 -14.18
C PRO A 133 6.78 -12.63 -12.83
N GLY A 134 6.00 -13.42 -12.09
CA GLY A 134 6.44 -14.02 -10.83
C GLY A 134 6.18 -13.13 -9.62
N LEU A 135 7.12 -13.09 -8.67
CA LEU A 135 6.93 -12.47 -7.36
C LEU A 135 6.62 -10.97 -7.44
N TYR A 136 7.23 -10.25 -8.38
CA TYR A 136 6.95 -8.83 -8.60
C TYR A 136 5.46 -8.57 -8.84
N ARG A 137 4.85 -9.41 -9.69
CA ARG A 137 3.44 -9.27 -10.04
C ARG A 137 2.51 -9.58 -8.87
N ILE A 138 2.85 -10.60 -8.08
CA ILE A 138 2.12 -10.94 -6.85
C ILE A 138 2.19 -9.76 -5.88
N CYS A 139 3.39 -9.25 -5.60
CA CYS A 139 3.56 -8.08 -4.75
C CYS A 139 2.82 -6.86 -5.28
N SER A 140 2.72 -6.68 -6.61
CA SER A 140 1.98 -5.59 -7.23
C SER A 140 0.49 -5.68 -6.96
N TYR A 141 -0.12 -6.86 -7.11
CA TYR A 141 -1.50 -7.09 -6.71
C TYR A 141 -1.73 -6.90 -5.20
N VAL A 142 -0.80 -7.39 -4.36
CA VAL A 142 -0.87 -7.18 -2.91
C VAL A 142 -0.82 -5.69 -2.57
N SER A 143 0.08 -4.92 -3.19
CA SER A 143 0.19 -3.48 -2.95
C SER A 143 -1.11 -2.74 -3.34
N ILE A 144 -1.69 -3.06 -4.50
CA ILE A 144 -2.98 -2.50 -4.94
C ILE A 144 -4.11 -2.90 -3.99
N ALA A 145 -4.18 -4.17 -3.61
CA ALA A 145 -5.23 -4.68 -2.71
C ALA A 145 -5.14 -4.04 -1.32
N CYS A 146 -3.94 -3.94 -0.74
CA CYS A 146 -3.72 -3.27 0.55
C CYS A 146 -4.10 -1.78 0.47
N ALA A 147 -3.69 -1.07 -0.58
CA ALA A 147 -4.07 0.33 -0.78
C ALA A 147 -5.59 0.49 -0.89
N GLY A 148 -6.25 -0.38 -1.64
CA GLY A 148 -7.70 -0.39 -1.81
C GLY A 148 -8.45 -0.65 -0.50
N VAL A 149 -7.99 -1.63 0.29
CA VAL A 149 -8.58 -1.92 1.62
C VAL A 149 -8.39 -0.74 2.57
N THR A 150 -7.20 -0.14 2.61
CA THR A 150 -6.92 1.05 3.42
C THR A 150 -7.89 2.20 3.09
N ILE A 151 -8.05 2.51 1.80
CA ILE A 151 -8.97 3.56 1.34
C ILE A 151 -10.43 3.21 1.69
N ALA A 152 -10.85 1.96 1.46
CA ALA A 152 -12.22 1.53 1.73
C ALA A 152 -12.56 1.64 3.23
N VAL A 153 -11.63 1.24 4.10
CA VAL A 153 -11.78 1.35 5.57
C VAL A 153 -11.86 2.81 6.00
N GLU A 154 -10.95 3.66 5.53
CA GLU A 154 -10.92 5.09 5.86
C GLU A 154 -12.18 5.82 5.38
N LEU A 155 -12.66 5.50 4.17
CA LEU A 155 -13.89 6.06 3.61
C LEU A 155 -15.13 5.63 4.40
N LEU A 156 -15.26 4.35 4.72
CA LEU A 156 -16.39 3.82 5.49
C LEU A 156 -16.50 4.53 6.84
N GLU A 157 -15.38 4.73 7.52
CA GLU A 157 -15.35 5.42 8.80
C GLU A 157 -15.65 6.92 8.67
N ALA A 158 -15.14 7.57 7.63
CA ALA A 158 -15.46 8.96 7.36
C ALA A 158 -16.97 9.17 7.15
N ILE A 159 -17.63 8.25 6.43
CA ILE A 159 -19.09 8.28 6.22
C ILE A 159 -19.83 8.01 7.54
N LEU A 160 -19.45 6.98 8.29
CA LEU A 160 -20.09 6.65 9.57
C LEU A 160 -20.01 7.81 10.56
N SER A 161 -18.87 8.51 10.60
CA SER A 161 -18.64 9.66 11.47
C SER A 161 -19.45 10.92 11.11
N LYS A 162 -20.13 10.94 9.96
CA LYS A 162 -21.09 11.98 9.60
C LYS A 162 -22.54 11.61 9.92
N LEU A 163 -22.82 10.31 10.10
CA LEU A 163 -24.16 9.78 10.32
C LEU A 163 -24.54 9.78 11.81
N ILE A 164 -23.55 9.65 12.69
CA ILE A 164 -23.66 9.73 14.16
C ILE A 164 -23.44 11.17 14.60
#